data_AF-G0MGS5-F1
#
_entry.id   AF-G0MGS5-F1
#
_cell.length_a   1.000
_cell.length_b   1.000
_cell.length_c   1.000
_cell.angle_alpha   90.00
_cell.angle_beta   90.00
_cell.angle_gamma   90.00
#
_symmetry.space_group_name_H-M   'P 1'
#
loop_
_entity.id
_entity.type
_entity.pdbx_description
1 polymer ?
#
loop_
_entity_poly.entity_id
_entity_poly.type
_entity_poly.pdbx_seq_one_letter_code
_entity_poly.pdbx_strand_id
1 'polypeptide(L)'
;MFEEYLTAPTTEGKVKQLIGFLVQQPADDISIDFNFKEVDPDRAEYFNTMVAEALSTYFNVPSEPEDIEGLNTVQDVINRVENA
;
A
#
# COMPACT_ATOMS: atom_id res chain seq x y z
N MET A 1 6.50 11.00 -7.75
CA MET A 1 5.51 10.13 -8.41
C MET A 1 4.30 9.88 -7.52
N PHE A 2 4.48 9.31 -6.31
CA PHE A 2 3.33 9.05 -5.43
C PHE A 2 2.61 10.33 -4.93
N GLU A 3 3.34 11.44 -4.74
CA GLU A 3 2.74 12.71 -4.30
C GLU A 3 1.64 13.26 -5.21
N GLU A 4 1.72 12.99 -6.52
CA GLU A 4 0.71 13.45 -7.48
C GLU A 4 -0.57 12.59 -7.44
N TYR A 5 -0.47 11.36 -6.95
CA TYR A 5 -1.56 10.39 -6.94
C TYR A 5 -2.20 10.21 -5.56
N LEU A 6 -1.41 10.26 -4.49
CA LEU A 6 -1.82 10.08 -3.10
C LEU A 6 -2.31 11.41 -2.50
N THR A 7 -3.51 11.80 -2.90
CA THR A 7 -4.12 13.11 -2.59
C THR A 7 -5.19 13.06 -1.51
N ALA A 8 -5.61 11.86 -1.09
CA ALA A 8 -6.62 11.70 -0.05
C ALA A 8 -6.21 12.38 1.27
N PRO A 9 -7.16 12.91 2.05
CA PRO A 9 -6.84 13.66 3.27
C PRO A 9 -6.40 12.79 4.45
N THR A 10 -6.73 11.49 4.44
CA THR A 10 -6.44 10.55 5.54
C THR A 10 -5.38 9.53 5.14
N THR A 11 -4.69 8.95 6.13
CA THR A 11 -3.76 7.84 5.93
C THR A 11 -4.46 6.67 5.23
N GLU A 12 -5.64 6.27 5.74
CA GLU A 12 -6.46 5.22 5.12
C GLU A 12 -6.72 5.50 3.64
N GLY A 13 -7.19 6.71 3.30
CA GLY A 13 -7.50 7.07 1.91
C GLY A 13 -6.27 7.03 1.02
N LYS A 14 -5.11 7.48 1.51
CA LYS A 14 -3.84 7.44 0.77
C LYS A 14 -3.37 6.01 0.55
N VAL A 15 -3.46 5.15 1.56
CA VAL A 15 -3.11 3.73 1.41
C VAL A 15 -4.06 3.05 0.42
N LYS A 16 -5.36 3.32 0.48
CA LYS A 16 -6.34 2.82 -0.52
C LYS A 16 -6.00 3.29 -1.94
N GLN A 17 -5.61 4.55 -2.11
CA GLN A 17 -5.13 5.05 -3.40
C GLN A 17 -3.87 4.31 -3.87
N LEU A 18 -2.87 4.14 -3.00
CA LEU A 18 -1.65 3.40 -3.32
C LEU A 18 -1.97 1.97 -3.77
N ILE A 19 -2.76 1.24 -3.00
CA ILE A 19 -3.12 -0.14 -3.34
C ILE A 19 -3.94 -0.19 -4.62
N GLY A 20 -4.95 0.66 -4.76
CA GLY A 20 -5.76 0.77 -5.98
C GLY A 20 -4.92 1.05 -7.22
N PHE A 21 -3.91 1.91 -7.12
CA PHE A 21 -2.94 2.15 -8.20
C PHE A 21 -2.18 0.88 -8.59
N LEU A 22 -1.67 0.12 -7.62
CA LEU A 22 -0.88 -1.08 -7.89
C LEU A 22 -1.72 -2.19 -8.52
N VAL A 23 -2.94 -2.41 -8.02
CA VAL A 23 -3.85 -3.45 -8.52
C VAL A 23 -4.75 -2.99 -9.68
N GLN A 24 -4.57 -1.75 -10.14
CA GLN A 24 -5.35 -1.13 -11.22
C GLN A 24 -6.86 -1.10 -10.96
N GLN A 25 -7.26 -0.75 -9.73
CA GLN A 25 -8.65 -0.62 -9.30
C GLN A 25 -8.93 0.75 -8.68
N PRO A 26 -10.17 1.26 -8.74
CA PRO A 26 -10.56 2.49 -8.06
C PRO A 26 -10.39 2.37 -6.55
N ALA A 27 -9.83 3.41 -5.91
CA ALA A 27 -9.62 3.41 -4.46
C ALA A 27 -10.92 3.25 -3.65
N ASP A 28 -12.05 3.70 -4.21
CA ASP A 28 -13.39 3.58 -3.60
C ASP A 28 -13.87 2.11 -3.54
N ASP A 29 -13.34 1.24 -4.40
CA ASP A 29 -13.66 -0.19 -4.43
C ASP A 29 -12.73 -1.01 -3.50
N ILE A 30 -11.71 -0.38 -2.91
CA ILE A 30 -10.73 -1.02 -2.03
C ILE A 30 -11.18 -0.92 -0.58
N SER A 31 -11.58 -2.06 0.02
CA SER A 31 -11.89 -2.16 1.45
C SER A 31 -10.63 -2.24 2.32
N ILE A 32 -10.76 -1.99 3.63
CA ILE A 32 -9.63 -2.13 4.57
C ILE A 32 -9.11 -3.58 4.70
N ASP A 33 -9.99 -4.57 4.53
CA ASP A 33 -9.62 -5.99 4.58
C ASP A 33 -9.18 -6.53 3.21
N PHE A 34 -9.04 -5.66 2.21
CA PHE A 34 -8.69 -6.08 0.85
C PHE A 34 -7.28 -6.66 0.81
N ASN A 35 -7.17 -7.93 0.44
CA ASN A 35 -5.88 -8.61 0.25
C ASN A 35 -5.33 -8.30 -1.14
N PHE A 36 -4.38 -7.37 -1.22
CA PHE A 36 -3.86 -6.90 -2.50
C PHE A 36 -2.93 -7.89 -3.20
N LYS A 37 -2.37 -8.85 -2.47
CA LYS A 37 -1.48 -9.89 -3.01
C LYS A 37 -2.24 -11.01 -3.70
N GLU A 38 -3.49 -11.24 -3.32
CA GLU A 38 -4.34 -12.26 -3.94
C GLU A 38 -4.85 -11.86 -5.33
N VAL A 39 -4.79 -10.57 -5.67
CA VAL A 39 -5.20 -10.07 -7.00
C VAL A 39 -4.30 -10.63 -8.09
N ASP A 40 -2.99 -10.67 -7.85
CA ASP A 40 -1.98 -11.23 -8.76
C ASP A 40 -0.82 -11.82 -7.93
N PRO A 41 -0.92 -13.10 -7.54
CA PRO A 41 0.09 -13.76 -6.70
C PRO A 41 1.48 -13.79 -7.34
N ASP A 42 1.57 -13.84 -8.67
CA ASP A 42 2.84 -13.83 -9.40
C ASP A 42 3.54 -12.47 -9.29
N ARG A 43 2.82 -11.42 -8.90
CA ARG A 43 3.34 -10.06 -8.64
C ARG A 43 3.49 -9.72 -7.16
N ALA A 44 3.35 -10.68 -6.25
CA ALA A 44 3.46 -10.40 -4.82
C ALA A 44 4.79 -9.70 -4.44
N GLU A 45 5.90 -10.12 -5.02
CA GLU A 45 7.23 -9.49 -4.80
C GLU A 45 7.28 -8.06 -5.34
N TYR A 46 6.67 -7.83 -6.51
CA TYR A 46 6.54 -6.49 -7.08
C TYR A 46 5.70 -5.60 -6.16
N PHE A 47 4.57 -6.09 -5.64
CA PHE A 47 3.75 -5.33 -4.70
C PHE A 47 4.51 -5.00 -3.41
N ASN A 48 5.27 -5.95 -2.86
CA ASN A 48 6.11 -5.69 -1.68
C ASN A 48 7.09 -4.55 -1.93
N THR A 49 7.76 -4.57 -3.09
CA THR A 49 8.73 -3.53 -3.46
C THR A 49 8.08 -2.17 -3.62
N MET A 50 6.97 -2.10 -4.34
CA MET A 50 6.28 -0.82 -4.59
C MET A 50 5.67 -0.22 -3.33
N VAL A 51 5.10 -1.06 -2.45
CA VAL A 51 4.57 -0.60 -1.17
C VAL A 51 5.72 -0.14 -0.27
N ALA A 52 6.83 -0.89 -0.15
CA ALA A 52 8.00 -0.49 0.63
C ALA A 52 8.58 0.85 0.16
N GLU A 53 8.69 1.05 -1.15
CA GLU A 53 9.15 2.30 -1.74
C GLU A 53 8.21 3.45 -1.39
N ALA A 54 6.89 3.27 -1.53
CA ALA A 54 5.91 4.30 -1.17
C ALA A 54 5.95 4.63 0.34
N LEU A 55 6.07 3.62 1.20
CA LEU A 55 6.22 3.81 2.64
C LEU A 55 7.45 4.65 2.97
N SER A 56 8.61 4.30 2.40
CA SER A 56 9.87 4.99 2.64
C SER A 56 9.87 6.42 2.09
N THR A 57 9.39 6.61 0.86
CA THR A 57 9.56 7.89 0.14
C THR A 57 8.44 8.88 0.36
N TYR A 58 7.20 8.42 0.55
CA TYR A 58 6.03 9.29 0.68
C TYR A 58 5.53 9.35 2.13
N PHE A 59 5.43 8.21 2.81
CA PHE A 59 4.97 8.17 4.20
C PHE A 59 6.09 8.45 5.22
N ASN A 60 7.35 8.55 4.77
CA ASN A 60 8.54 8.68 5.62
C ASN A 60 8.69 7.55 6.66
N VAL A 61 8.28 6.34 6.26
CA VAL A 61 8.35 5.12 7.07
C VAL A 61 9.40 4.19 6.45
N PRO A 62 10.66 4.19 6.94
CA PRO A 62 11.71 3.34 6.39
C PRO A 62 11.26 1.88 6.38
N SER A 63 11.22 1.32 5.18
CA SER A 63 10.69 -0.02 4.91
C SER A 63 11.44 -0.67 3.74
N GLU A 64 11.73 -1.94 3.88
CA GLU A 64 12.26 -2.81 2.82
C GLU A 64 11.17 -3.79 2.36
N PRO A 65 11.29 -4.43 1.17
CA PRO A 65 10.29 -5.38 0.68
C PRO A 65 9.96 -6.50 1.68
N GLU A 66 10.97 -6.95 2.43
CA GLU A 66 10.87 -7.98 3.47
C GLU A 66 9.93 -7.57 4.62
N ASP A 67 9.89 -6.27 4.96
CA ASP A 67 8.96 -5.74 5.97
C ASP A 67 7.49 -5.81 5.51
N ILE A 68 7.27 -5.88 4.19
CA ILE A 68 5.94 -5.90 3.57
C ILE A 68 5.47 -7.33 3.31
N GLU A 69 6.37 -8.31 3.24
CA GLU A 69 6.02 -9.71 2.92
C GLU A 69 4.89 -10.25 3.80
N GLY A 70 4.90 -9.92 5.10
CA GLY A 70 3.86 -10.33 6.05
C GLY A 70 2.58 -9.50 6.03
N LEU A 71 2.56 -8.34 5.36
CA LEU A 71 1.40 -7.45 5.28
C LEU A 71 0.55 -7.84 4.06
N ASN A 72 -0.69 -8.25 4.28
CA ASN A 72 -1.54 -8.78 3.20
C ASN A 72 -2.67 -7.82 2.85
N THR A 73 -3.18 -7.11 3.84
CA THR A 73 -4.35 -6.25 3.71
C THR A 73 -3.98 -4.77 3.69
N VAL A 74 -4.93 -3.95 3.23
CA VAL A 74 -4.84 -2.49 3.35
C VAL A 74 -4.69 -2.07 4.82
N GLN A 75 -5.41 -2.71 5.73
CA GLN A 75 -5.31 -2.45 7.17
C GLN A 75 -3.90 -2.72 7.71
N ASP A 76 -3.22 -3.76 7.24
CA ASP A 76 -1.85 -4.06 7.66
C ASP A 76 -0.89 -2.92 7.29
N VAL A 77 -1.04 -2.37 6.08
CA VAL A 77 -0.22 -1.26 5.60
C VAL A 77 -0.57 0.04 6.36
N ILE A 78 -1.84 0.30 6.64
CA ILE A 78 -2.26 1.44 7.48
C ILE A 78 -1.63 1.32 8.87
N ASN A 79 -1.74 0.16 9.51
CA ASN A 79 -1.15 -0.10 10.82
C ASN A 79 0.37 0.12 10.81
N ARG A 80 1.05 -0.28 9.74
CA ARG A 80 2.49 -0.06 9.59
C ARG A 80 2.86 1.43 9.52
N VAL A 81 2.03 2.24 8.86
CA VAL A 81 2.23 3.70 8.76
C VAL A 81 1.96 4.39 10.09
N GLU A 82 0.89 4.00 10.77
CA GLU A 82 0.44 4.69 12.00
C GLU A 82 1.27 4.33 13.23
N ASN A 83 1.94 3.16 13.24
CA ASN A 83 2.79 2.70 14.34
C ASN A 83 4.30 2.92 14.08
N ALA A 84 4.66 3.70 13.05
CA ALA A 84 6.04 4.00 12.69
C ALA A 84 6.68 5.12 13.53
#